data_AF-A0A920MYV8-F1
#
_entry.id   AF-A0A920MYV8-F1
#
_cell.length_a   1.000
_cell.length_b   1.000
_cell.length_c   1.000
_cell.angle_alpha   90.00
_cell.angle_beta   90.00
_cell.angle_gamma   90.00
#
_symmetry.space_group_name_H-M   'P 1'
#
loop_
_entity.id
_entity.type
_entity.pdbx_description
1 polymer ?
#
loop_
_entity_poly.entity_id
_entity_poly.type
_entity_poly.pdbx_seq_one_letter_code
_entity_poly.pdbx_strand_id
1 'polypeptide(L)'
;MRCCPPATRLAVVTLATIAIALSSATSLRLEAAPPATIRLDRTVSPPEWALLERQLLVANTAACREYFGRYFDERGYLLCVERWGGDDGPDDAIENCNDWPILHALGANNVILQMYKKAWEGHLRQYTLAKTVEVPFARDGMYYKEFPVTFDWVHNGEGLTVFNLQGLSDPNDIRFGHRVRRFAGFYLNEDPGAPNYDPKHKIIRSLFNGSRGPLMRKATGLDWAGDPIEIANRFSLGHGERSYQEMVDHFKDYNDIVGDHPQNLLATSLALNAFMLTGQAKYRDWLFEYVDAWRKRTMDNKGIIPTNIGLDGTIGGATDGKWYGGVYGWAFTVVVPQTGALAHRNTHYLGHTGFTNAYLLSGDDKYLDVWRQQIKAINAQSKVIDGKRMTPRMYGDKGWYNFTPSPYSSGGFETWYHSMKDSDRSLFGGNGWVSYLDGKNPGYPSSALRGDLERIRSRVAGSRADTTTPDTRLADDPMKFNPASVSSLIQLMLGGIHPGHRGQALHARVRYFDPVTRRAGIPDGVAALVEKMDHSSVTLSLVNTDQLNTRTVVIQAGGYAEHQFTGLTRGDDSVELDSDTLRVQLAPGAGGRLVLAMKRYTNPPTMRFPWDRD
;
A
#
# COMPACT_ATOMS: atom_id res chain seq x y z
N MET A 1 -49.31 -15.44 101.93
CA MET A 1 -48.05 -16.21 101.84
C MET A 1 -47.48 -16.03 100.44
N ARG A 2 -46.59 -15.03 100.29
CA ARG A 2 -45.16 -15.07 99.89
C ARG A 2 -45.00 -14.81 98.37
N CYS A 3 -44.83 -13.58 97.90
CA CYS A 3 -43.65 -12.66 97.87
C CYS A 3 -42.73 -12.86 96.64
N CYS A 4 -42.56 -11.79 95.82
CA CYS A 4 -41.61 -11.55 94.70
C CYS A 4 -40.11 -11.62 95.12
N PRO A 5 -39.03 -11.35 94.30
CA PRO A 5 -38.80 -10.96 92.86
C PRO A 5 -37.56 -11.73 92.22
N PRO A 6 -36.53 -11.19 91.47
CA PRO A 6 -36.39 -10.33 90.24
C PRO A 6 -35.44 -10.88 89.10
N ALA A 7 -35.45 -10.19 87.93
CA ALA A 7 -34.40 -9.68 87.01
C ALA A 7 -33.04 -10.39 86.63
N THR A 8 -32.65 -10.15 85.35
CA THR A 8 -31.36 -9.62 84.80
C THR A 8 -30.47 -10.48 83.84
N ARG A 9 -30.03 -9.80 82.75
CA ARG A 9 -28.84 -9.95 81.87
C ARG A 9 -28.85 -10.97 80.71
N LEU A 10 -28.87 -10.44 79.47
CA LEU A 10 -28.13 -11.03 78.34
C LEU A 10 -27.35 -9.91 77.62
N ALA A 11 -26.07 -10.18 77.34
CA ALA A 11 -25.14 -9.28 76.69
C ALA A 11 -25.41 -9.18 75.18
N VAL A 12 -25.34 -7.96 74.64
CA VAL A 12 -25.42 -7.65 73.21
C VAL A 12 -24.03 -7.76 72.60
N VAL A 13 -23.87 -8.60 71.58
CA VAL A 13 -22.69 -8.64 70.70
C VAL A 13 -22.98 -7.75 69.50
N THR A 14 -22.14 -6.73 69.32
CA THR A 14 -22.20 -5.74 68.25
C THR A 14 -21.76 -6.36 66.92
N LEU A 15 -22.67 -6.47 65.96
CA LEU A 15 -22.37 -6.81 64.56
C LEU A 15 -22.11 -5.50 63.79
N ALA A 16 -20.86 -5.31 63.36
CA ALA A 16 -20.48 -4.22 62.48
C ALA A 16 -21.09 -4.43 61.08
N THR A 17 -22.03 -3.59 60.70
CA THR A 17 -22.58 -3.51 59.34
C THR A 17 -21.75 -2.48 58.56
N ILE A 18 -20.96 -2.94 57.59
CA ILE A 18 -20.26 -2.06 56.65
C ILE A 18 -21.30 -1.56 55.64
N ALA A 19 -21.71 -0.31 55.77
CA ALA A 19 -22.46 0.41 54.75
C ALA A 19 -21.49 0.86 53.65
N ILE A 20 -21.54 0.21 52.49
CA ILE A 20 -20.86 0.68 51.28
C ILE A 20 -21.73 1.80 50.70
N ALA A 21 -21.30 3.04 50.89
CA ALA A 21 -21.85 4.19 50.18
C ALA A 21 -21.48 4.08 48.70
N LEU A 22 -22.47 3.81 47.84
CA LEU A 22 -22.36 4.01 46.40
C LEU A 22 -22.25 5.50 46.12
N SER A 23 -21.03 5.99 45.92
CA SER A 23 -20.81 7.28 45.27
C SER A 23 -21.07 7.11 43.77
N SER A 24 -22.19 7.69 43.31
CA SER A 24 -22.45 7.91 41.90
C SER A 24 -21.44 8.94 41.38
N ALA A 25 -20.28 8.46 40.94
CA ALA A 25 -19.38 9.25 40.11
C ALA A 25 -19.99 9.32 38.71
N THR A 26 -20.87 10.30 38.48
CA THR A 26 -21.11 10.84 37.16
C THR A 26 -19.77 11.35 36.64
N SER A 27 -19.10 10.53 35.84
CA SER A 27 -18.02 10.97 34.97
C SER A 27 -18.61 11.99 34.00
N LEU A 28 -18.51 13.26 34.37
CA LEU A 28 -18.51 14.36 33.42
C LEU A 28 -17.44 14.01 32.38
N ARG A 29 -17.87 13.47 31.23
CA ARG A 29 -17.06 13.50 30.02
C ARG A 29 -16.79 14.98 29.79
N LEU A 30 -15.56 15.43 30.05
CA LEU A 30 -15.10 16.67 29.43
C LEU A 30 -15.30 16.44 27.92
N GLU A 31 -16.20 17.20 27.30
CA GLU A 31 -16.14 17.38 25.86
C GLU A 31 -14.69 17.73 25.53
N ALA A 32 -14.04 16.92 24.71
CA ALA A 32 -12.75 17.27 24.15
C ALA A 32 -12.91 18.65 23.52
N ALA A 33 -12.04 19.60 23.89
CA ALA A 33 -12.09 20.93 23.33
C ALA A 33 -12.09 20.79 21.79
N PRO A 34 -12.99 21.50 21.06
CA PRO A 34 -13.04 21.38 19.61
C PRO A 34 -11.64 21.65 19.04
N PRO A 35 -11.20 20.89 18.03
CA PRO A 35 -9.84 21.01 17.50
C PRO A 35 -9.56 22.47 17.16
N ALA A 36 -8.42 22.96 17.65
CA ALA A 36 -7.99 24.34 17.49
C ALA A 36 -8.16 24.76 16.02
N THR A 37 -9.07 25.71 15.76
CA THR A 37 -9.31 26.19 14.40
C THR A 37 -8.34 27.32 14.11
N ILE A 38 -7.38 27.07 13.24
CA ILE A 38 -6.40 28.06 12.80
C ILE A 38 -7.00 28.87 11.66
N ARG A 39 -6.99 30.19 11.80
CA ARG A 39 -7.50 31.11 10.77
C ARG A 39 -6.37 31.72 9.97
N LEU A 40 -6.41 31.61 8.65
CA LEU A 40 -5.50 32.26 7.71
C LEU A 40 -6.28 33.32 6.96
N ASP A 41 -6.06 34.59 7.33
CA ASP A 41 -6.80 35.73 6.76
C ASP A 41 -5.92 36.61 5.85
N ARG A 42 -4.61 36.33 5.77
CA ARG A 42 -3.68 37.10 4.92
C ARG A 42 -3.92 36.76 3.45
N THR A 43 -4.35 37.75 2.69
CA THR A 43 -4.49 37.65 1.23
C THR A 43 -3.14 37.42 0.56
N VAL A 44 -3.11 36.50 -0.41
CA VAL A 44 -1.95 36.20 -1.24
C VAL A 44 -2.38 36.11 -2.69
N SER A 45 -1.50 36.52 -3.61
CA SER A 45 -1.68 36.15 -5.02
C SER A 45 -1.46 34.63 -5.12
N PRO A 46 -2.37 33.84 -5.72
CA PRO A 46 -2.18 32.40 -5.85
C PRO A 46 -0.85 32.10 -6.57
N PRO A 47 0.08 31.39 -5.91
CA PRO A 47 1.35 31.05 -6.54
C PRO A 47 1.12 30.04 -7.66
N GLU A 48 2.04 30.00 -8.63
CA GLU A 48 1.94 29.15 -9.81
C GLU A 48 1.66 27.68 -9.47
N TRP A 49 2.39 27.11 -8.50
CA TRP A 49 2.22 25.72 -8.09
C TRP A 49 0.80 25.42 -7.60
N ALA A 50 0.15 26.37 -6.90
CA ALA A 50 -1.19 26.18 -6.37
C ALA A 50 -2.22 26.10 -7.50
N LEU A 51 -2.07 26.94 -8.52
CA LEU A 51 -2.91 26.91 -9.72
C LEU A 51 -2.69 25.62 -10.52
N LEU A 52 -1.44 25.20 -10.68
CA LEU A 52 -1.09 23.94 -11.37
C LEU A 52 -1.64 22.70 -10.63
N GLU A 53 -1.55 22.68 -9.30
CA GLU A 53 -2.08 21.59 -8.47
C GLU A 53 -3.60 21.44 -8.66
N ARG A 54 -4.35 22.55 -8.57
CA ARG A 54 -5.80 22.53 -8.82
C ARG A 54 -6.12 22.09 -10.25
N GLN A 55 -5.41 22.63 -11.23
CA GLN A 55 -5.60 22.25 -12.63
C GLN A 55 -5.28 20.77 -12.87
N LEU A 56 -4.28 20.21 -12.20
CA LEU A 56 -3.91 18.81 -12.34
C LEU A 56 -5.00 17.87 -11.80
N LEU A 57 -5.64 18.19 -10.67
CA LEU A 57 -6.79 17.43 -10.15
C LEU A 57 -7.99 17.45 -11.12
N VAL A 58 -8.26 18.60 -11.74
CA VAL A 58 -9.31 18.76 -12.75
C VAL A 58 -8.98 17.97 -14.03
N ALA A 59 -7.76 18.09 -14.54
CA ALA A 59 -7.31 17.42 -15.76
C ALA A 59 -7.32 15.89 -15.59
N ASN A 60 -6.83 15.37 -14.46
CA ASN A 60 -6.91 13.96 -14.11
C ASN A 60 -8.37 13.47 -14.16
N THR A 61 -9.29 14.20 -13.52
CA THR A 61 -10.72 13.82 -13.50
C THR A 61 -11.30 13.71 -14.90
N ALA A 62 -11.06 14.69 -15.77
CA ALA A 62 -11.56 14.71 -17.13
C ALA A 62 -10.97 13.55 -17.96
N ALA A 63 -9.67 13.32 -17.85
CA ALA A 63 -8.97 12.26 -18.58
C ALA A 63 -9.42 10.86 -18.13
N CYS A 64 -9.56 10.62 -16.82
CA CYS A 64 -10.06 9.33 -16.31
C CYS A 64 -11.48 9.03 -16.80
N ARG A 65 -12.36 10.04 -16.94
CA ARG A 65 -13.71 9.84 -17.52
C ARG A 65 -13.65 9.38 -18.97
N GLU A 66 -12.82 10.02 -19.78
CA GLU A 66 -12.64 9.64 -21.18
C GLU A 66 -12.07 8.22 -21.30
N TYR A 67 -11.03 7.92 -20.52
CA TYR A 67 -10.42 6.59 -20.44
C TYR A 67 -11.44 5.53 -20.04
N PHE A 68 -12.20 5.77 -18.97
CA PHE A 68 -13.21 4.83 -18.49
C PHE A 68 -14.27 4.55 -19.55
N GLY A 69 -14.77 5.60 -20.22
CA GLY A 69 -15.79 5.46 -21.26
C GLY A 69 -15.31 4.72 -22.51
N ARG A 70 -13.99 4.60 -22.72
CA ARG A 70 -13.40 3.86 -23.84
C ARG A 70 -13.19 2.37 -23.51
N TYR A 71 -12.68 2.08 -22.31
CA TYR A 71 -12.19 0.74 -21.98
C TYR A 71 -13.13 -0.06 -21.09
N PHE A 72 -14.13 0.56 -20.47
CA PHE A 72 -15.08 -0.12 -19.58
C PHE A 72 -16.51 0.00 -20.08
N ASP A 73 -17.28 -1.06 -19.90
CA ASP A 73 -18.70 -1.07 -20.26
C ASP A 73 -19.62 -0.57 -19.12
N GLU A 74 -20.94 -0.65 -19.36
CA GLU A 74 -21.93 -0.24 -18.38
C GLU A 74 -21.98 -1.09 -17.10
N ARG A 75 -21.42 -2.31 -17.13
CA ARG A 75 -21.30 -3.20 -15.97
C ARG A 75 -20.02 -2.94 -15.18
N GLY A 76 -19.10 -2.15 -15.73
CA GLY A 76 -17.76 -1.93 -15.19
C GLY A 76 -16.76 -3.02 -15.60
N TYR A 77 -17.08 -3.82 -16.62
CA TYR A 77 -16.17 -4.83 -17.12
C TYR A 77 -15.11 -4.15 -17.99
N LEU A 78 -13.86 -4.61 -17.88
CA LEU A 78 -12.85 -4.22 -18.84
C LEU A 78 -13.19 -4.88 -20.18
N LEU A 79 -13.15 -4.08 -21.24
CA LEU A 79 -13.39 -4.53 -22.60
C LEU A 79 -12.11 -5.14 -23.19
N CYS A 80 -11.83 -6.39 -22.82
CA CYS A 80 -10.69 -7.19 -23.29
C CYS A 80 -11.08 -8.66 -23.43
N VAL A 81 -10.14 -9.48 -23.92
CA VAL A 81 -10.24 -10.94 -23.82
C VAL A 81 -9.91 -11.36 -22.40
N GLU A 82 -10.87 -11.98 -21.71
CA GLU A 82 -10.71 -12.46 -20.34
C GLU A 82 -9.80 -13.69 -20.31
N ARG A 83 -8.74 -13.63 -19.51
CA ARG A 83 -7.75 -14.70 -19.41
C ARG A 83 -7.27 -14.92 -17.98
N TRP A 84 -6.72 -16.12 -17.78
CA TRP A 84 -5.92 -16.47 -16.63
C TRP A 84 -4.47 -16.47 -17.05
N GLY A 85 -3.58 -15.99 -16.19
CA GLY A 85 -2.14 -16.16 -16.36
C GLY A 85 -1.35 -15.01 -15.73
N GLY A 86 -0.02 -15.09 -15.82
CA GLY A 86 0.90 -14.03 -15.38
C GLY A 86 1.34 -13.06 -16.48
N ASP A 87 0.80 -13.20 -17.69
CA ASP A 87 1.07 -12.30 -18.82
C ASP A 87 -0.08 -11.32 -19.10
N ASP A 88 -1.33 -11.75 -18.85
CA ASP A 88 -2.55 -11.04 -19.26
C ASP A 88 -3.74 -11.38 -18.33
N GLY A 89 -3.43 -11.45 -17.04
CA GLY A 89 -4.28 -12.03 -16.01
C GLY A 89 -5.41 -11.13 -15.49
N PRO A 90 -6.18 -11.63 -14.51
CA PRO A 90 -7.17 -10.82 -13.81
C PRO A 90 -6.58 -9.60 -13.09
N ASP A 91 -5.36 -9.71 -12.58
CA ASP A 91 -4.67 -8.63 -11.89
C ASP A 91 -4.43 -7.42 -12.78
N ASP A 92 -3.92 -7.62 -14.00
CA ASP A 92 -3.72 -6.54 -15.00
C ASP A 92 -5.02 -5.78 -15.30
N ALA A 93 -6.15 -6.50 -15.32
CA ALA A 93 -7.43 -5.91 -15.72
C ALA A 93 -7.83 -4.76 -14.80
N ILE A 94 -7.68 -4.95 -13.49
CA ILE A 94 -8.04 -3.92 -12.52
C ILE A 94 -6.94 -2.86 -12.34
N GLU A 95 -5.70 -3.16 -12.71
CA GLU A 95 -4.60 -2.18 -12.74
C GLU A 95 -4.83 -1.01 -13.71
N ASN A 96 -5.76 -1.18 -14.66
CA ASN A 96 -6.28 -0.08 -15.49
C ASN A 96 -6.93 1.06 -14.67
N CYS A 97 -7.21 0.84 -13.38
CA CYS A 97 -7.67 1.83 -12.41
C CYS A 97 -6.64 2.16 -11.31
N ASN A 98 -5.37 1.75 -11.47
CA ASN A 98 -4.29 2.11 -10.54
C ASN A 98 -4.27 3.61 -10.27
N ASP A 99 -3.99 3.97 -9.02
CA ASP A 99 -3.97 5.33 -8.46
C ASP A 99 -5.31 6.05 -8.33
N TRP A 100 -6.42 5.53 -8.86
CA TRP A 100 -7.72 6.23 -8.80
C TRP A 100 -8.24 6.43 -7.37
N PRO A 101 -8.12 5.44 -6.46
CA PRO A 101 -8.47 5.65 -5.05
C PRO A 101 -7.65 6.76 -4.38
N ILE A 102 -6.35 6.89 -4.69
CA ILE A 102 -5.49 7.95 -4.15
C ILE A 102 -5.81 9.28 -4.79
N LEU A 103 -6.03 9.34 -6.11
CA LEU A 103 -6.43 10.54 -6.83
C LEU A 103 -7.68 11.16 -6.21
N HIS A 104 -8.69 10.35 -5.88
CA HIS A 104 -9.85 10.81 -5.13
C HIS A 104 -9.47 11.30 -3.72
N ALA A 105 -8.68 10.51 -2.98
CA ALA A 105 -8.22 10.84 -1.63
C ALA A 105 -7.30 12.07 -1.55
N LEU A 106 -6.72 12.52 -2.66
CA LEU A 106 -5.96 13.76 -2.80
C LEU A 106 -6.88 14.98 -2.96
N GLY A 107 -8.08 14.80 -3.53
CA GLY A 107 -9.02 15.90 -3.74
C GLY A 107 -9.71 15.91 -5.10
N ALA A 108 -9.49 14.91 -5.97
CA ALA A 108 -10.22 14.81 -7.22
C ALA A 108 -11.72 14.58 -6.97
N ASN A 109 -12.54 14.81 -8.01
CA ASN A 109 -14.00 14.75 -7.92
C ASN A 109 -14.50 13.35 -7.55
N ASN A 110 -15.61 13.27 -6.80
CA ASN A 110 -16.23 12.00 -6.37
C ASN A 110 -16.53 11.02 -7.52
N VAL A 111 -16.67 11.50 -8.75
CA VAL A 111 -16.82 10.63 -9.92
C VAL A 111 -15.67 9.64 -10.09
N ILE A 112 -14.44 10.00 -9.68
CA ILE A 112 -13.29 9.09 -9.74
C ILE A 112 -13.55 7.87 -8.86
N LEU A 113 -13.99 8.08 -7.61
CA LEU A 113 -14.39 7.02 -6.70
C LEU A 113 -15.57 6.20 -7.25
N GLN A 114 -16.56 6.85 -7.85
CA GLN A 114 -17.71 6.16 -8.45
C GLN A 114 -17.29 5.24 -9.61
N MET A 115 -16.46 5.72 -10.53
CA MET A 115 -15.97 4.92 -11.66
C MET A 115 -15.06 3.79 -11.19
N TYR A 116 -14.14 4.07 -10.26
CA TYR A 116 -13.31 3.03 -9.65
C TYR A 116 -14.17 1.94 -8.99
N LYS A 117 -15.14 2.29 -8.13
CA LYS A 117 -16.00 1.29 -7.49
C LYS A 117 -16.79 0.48 -8.53
N LYS A 118 -17.23 1.12 -9.61
CA LYS A 118 -17.88 0.44 -10.73
C LYS A 118 -16.93 -0.56 -11.40
N ALA A 119 -15.70 -0.18 -11.74
CA ALA A 119 -14.69 -1.10 -12.27
C ALA A 119 -14.35 -2.22 -11.29
N TRP A 120 -14.22 -1.92 -9.99
CA TRP A 120 -13.92 -2.93 -8.98
C TRP A 120 -15.02 -3.99 -8.84
N GLU A 121 -16.29 -3.58 -8.74
CA GLU A 121 -17.41 -4.53 -8.70
C GLU A 121 -17.56 -5.29 -10.03
N GLY A 122 -17.30 -4.61 -11.15
CA GLY A 122 -17.27 -5.20 -12.48
C GLY A 122 -16.21 -6.28 -12.60
N HIS A 123 -14.96 -5.96 -12.24
CA HIS A 123 -13.79 -6.85 -12.18
C HIS A 123 -14.07 -8.12 -11.38
N LEU A 124 -14.51 -7.97 -10.13
CA LEU A 124 -14.81 -9.12 -9.27
C LEU A 124 -15.85 -10.05 -9.90
N ARG A 125 -16.89 -9.48 -10.53
CA ARG A 125 -17.92 -10.27 -11.20
C ARG A 125 -17.40 -10.89 -12.50
N GLN A 126 -16.67 -10.13 -13.30
CA GLN A 126 -16.11 -10.54 -14.58
C GLN A 126 -15.23 -11.77 -14.39
N TYR A 127 -14.27 -11.72 -13.48
CA TYR A 127 -13.33 -12.82 -13.24
C TYR A 127 -13.87 -13.93 -12.33
N THR A 128 -15.02 -13.72 -11.67
CA THR A 128 -15.78 -14.84 -11.10
C THR A 128 -16.47 -15.65 -12.21
N LEU A 129 -16.91 -15.00 -13.29
CA LEU A 129 -17.57 -15.66 -14.43
C LEU A 129 -16.57 -16.24 -15.44
N ALA A 130 -15.42 -15.59 -15.63
CA ALA A 130 -14.33 -16.08 -16.47
C ALA A 130 -13.76 -17.38 -15.91
N LYS A 131 -13.62 -18.38 -16.77
CA LYS A 131 -13.23 -19.75 -16.41
C LYS A 131 -12.17 -20.26 -17.37
N THR A 132 -11.33 -21.13 -16.85
CA THR A 132 -10.40 -21.92 -17.65
C THR A 132 -10.97 -23.29 -17.97
N VAL A 133 -10.40 -23.95 -18.97
CA VAL A 133 -10.62 -25.35 -19.36
C VAL A 133 -9.41 -26.18 -18.95
N GLU A 134 -8.20 -25.70 -19.21
CA GLU A 134 -6.98 -26.48 -19.03
C GLU A 134 -6.38 -26.30 -17.63
N VAL A 135 -6.47 -25.09 -17.05
CA VAL A 135 -5.98 -24.81 -15.69
C VAL A 135 -7.00 -25.26 -14.62
N PRO A 136 -6.75 -26.34 -13.86
CA PRO A 136 -7.81 -26.98 -13.06
C PRO A 136 -8.42 -26.10 -11.95
N PHE A 137 -7.60 -25.28 -11.28
CA PHE A 137 -8.04 -24.51 -10.12
C PHE A 137 -8.87 -23.26 -10.48
N ALA A 138 -8.93 -22.87 -11.76
CA ALA A 138 -9.71 -21.74 -12.27
C ALA A 138 -10.93 -22.16 -13.12
N ARG A 139 -11.24 -23.48 -13.21
CA ARG A 139 -12.39 -24.02 -13.97
C ARG A 139 -13.75 -23.55 -13.46
N ASP A 140 -13.83 -23.26 -12.16
CA ASP A 140 -15.06 -22.81 -11.50
C ASP A 140 -15.15 -21.27 -11.39
N GLY A 141 -14.21 -20.56 -12.00
CA GLY A 141 -14.04 -19.11 -11.88
C GLY A 141 -12.61 -18.80 -11.50
N MET A 142 -12.01 -17.79 -12.14
CA MET A 142 -10.67 -17.29 -11.80
C MET A 142 -10.67 -16.62 -10.41
N TYR A 143 -11.81 -16.08 -10.00
CA TYR A 143 -12.05 -15.56 -8.66
C TYR A 143 -13.07 -16.43 -7.92
N TYR A 144 -12.78 -16.67 -6.65
CA TYR A 144 -13.70 -17.33 -5.71
C TYR A 144 -13.74 -16.53 -4.41
N LYS A 145 -14.94 -16.34 -3.85
CA LYS A 145 -15.16 -15.46 -2.69
C LYS A 145 -14.57 -14.04 -2.90
N GLU A 146 -14.64 -13.56 -4.15
CA GLU A 146 -14.14 -12.25 -4.61
C GLU A 146 -12.62 -12.08 -4.51
N PHE A 147 -11.84 -13.16 -4.53
CA PHE A 147 -10.37 -13.13 -4.45
C PHE A 147 -9.77 -14.20 -5.39
N PRO A 148 -8.57 -13.99 -5.96
CA PRO A 148 -7.91 -14.96 -6.82
C PRO A 148 -7.89 -16.38 -6.22
N VAL A 149 -8.19 -17.40 -7.03
CA VAL A 149 -8.30 -18.78 -6.54
C VAL A 149 -6.98 -19.31 -5.98
N THR A 150 -5.88 -19.15 -6.73
CA THR A 150 -4.51 -19.46 -6.31
C THR A 150 -3.56 -18.79 -7.29
N PHE A 151 -2.65 -17.93 -6.82
CA PHE A 151 -1.58 -17.35 -7.63
C PHE A 151 -0.50 -16.74 -6.72
N ASP A 152 0.57 -16.17 -7.27
CA ASP A 152 1.62 -15.58 -6.45
C ASP A 152 1.36 -14.13 -6.06
N TRP A 153 2.13 -13.67 -5.07
CA TRP A 153 1.92 -12.33 -4.50
C TRP A 153 2.46 -11.17 -5.33
N VAL A 154 3.21 -11.42 -6.41
CA VAL A 154 3.49 -10.38 -7.44
C VAL A 154 2.16 -9.90 -8.00
N HIS A 155 1.41 -10.83 -8.58
CA HIS A 155 0.17 -10.60 -9.29
C HIS A 155 -1.02 -10.38 -8.33
N ASN A 156 -1.13 -11.13 -7.22
CA ASN A 156 -2.13 -10.81 -6.20
C ASN A 156 -1.90 -9.39 -5.64
N GLY A 157 -0.64 -8.98 -5.46
CA GLY A 157 -0.29 -7.63 -5.03
C GLY A 157 -0.68 -6.56 -6.05
N GLU A 158 -0.43 -6.80 -7.34
CA GLU A 158 -0.85 -5.97 -8.47
C GLU A 158 -2.37 -5.76 -8.47
N GLY A 159 -3.14 -6.86 -8.54
CA GLY A 159 -4.60 -6.82 -8.60
C GLY A 159 -5.29 -6.28 -7.35
N LEU A 160 -4.59 -6.18 -6.22
CA LEU A 160 -5.11 -5.60 -4.97
C LEU A 160 -4.69 -4.15 -4.75
N THR A 161 -3.92 -3.53 -5.65
CA THR A 161 -3.43 -2.15 -5.51
C THR A 161 -4.56 -1.17 -5.24
N VAL A 162 -5.61 -1.17 -6.07
CA VAL A 162 -6.73 -0.26 -5.90
C VAL A 162 -7.57 -0.58 -4.66
N PHE A 163 -7.76 -1.87 -4.34
CA PHE A 163 -8.52 -2.31 -3.18
C PHE A 163 -7.86 -1.89 -1.87
N ASN A 164 -6.54 -2.09 -1.76
CA ASN A 164 -5.80 -1.77 -0.55
C ASN A 164 -5.79 -0.26 -0.23
N LEU A 165 -6.09 0.57 -1.21
CA LEU A 165 -6.15 2.02 -1.10
C LEU A 165 -7.59 2.57 -1.01
N GLN A 166 -8.63 1.75 -1.22
CA GLN A 166 -10.03 2.19 -1.17
C GLN A 166 -10.40 2.82 0.16
N GLY A 167 -9.91 2.26 1.28
CA GLY A 167 -10.19 2.74 2.62
C GLY A 167 -9.71 4.16 2.90
N LEU A 168 -8.80 4.71 2.08
CA LEU A 168 -8.49 6.13 2.11
C LEU A 168 -9.75 6.95 1.75
N SER A 169 -10.50 6.52 0.76
CA SER A 169 -11.59 7.30 0.14
C SER A 169 -12.96 7.00 0.71
N ASP A 170 -13.23 5.75 1.07
CA ASP A 170 -14.56 5.29 1.50
C ASP A 170 -14.46 4.13 2.50
N PRO A 171 -13.99 4.40 3.73
CA PRO A 171 -13.80 3.36 4.75
C PRO A 171 -15.13 2.79 5.27
N ASN A 172 -16.25 3.50 5.09
CA ASN A 172 -17.56 3.11 5.59
C ASN A 172 -18.33 2.23 4.58
N ASP A 173 -17.75 1.92 3.41
CA ASP A 173 -18.37 1.00 2.46
C ASP A 173 -18.52 -0.41 3.06
N ILE A 174 -19.77 -0.88 3.11
CA ILE A 174 -20.12 -2.16 3.73
C ILE A 174 -19.47 -3.35 3.01
N ARG A 175 -19.43 -3.32 1.66
CA ARG A 175 -18.85 -4.43 0.87
C ARG A 175 -17.33 -4.48 1.05
N PHE A 176 -16.67 -3.33 1.05
CA PHE A 176 -15.27 -3.18 1.39
C PHE A 176 -14.99 -3.76 2.78
N GLY A 177 -15.80 -3.40 3.78
CA GLY A 177 -15.66 -3.94 5.13
C GLY A 177 -15.80 -5.46 5.21
N HIS A 178 -16.71 -6.07 4.46
CA HIS A 178 -16.81 -7.52 4.38
C HIS A 178 -15.58 -8.15 3.71
N ARG A 179 -15.12 -7.57 2.59
CA ARG A 179 -13.94 -8.05 1.85
C ARG A 179 -12.66 -7.95 2.65
N VAL A 180 -12.41 -6.82 3.30
CA VAL A 180 -11.22 -6.62 4.14
C VAL A 180 -11.11 -7.70 5.21
N ARG A 181 -12.22 -8.04 5.90
CA ARG A 181 -12.23 -9.11 6.90
C ARG A 181 -12.03 -10.48 6.26
N ARG A 182 -12.72 -10.78 5.16
CA ARG A 182 -12.64 -12.08 4.48
C ARG A 182 -11.27 -12.35 3.89
N PHE A 183 -10.67 -11.36 3.22
CA PHE A 183 -9.36 -11.50 2.58
C PHE A 183 -8.26 -11.70 3.62
N ALA A 184 -8.28 -10.94 4.72
CA ALA A 184 -7.40 -11.22 5.85
C ALA A 184 -7.67 -12.62 6.44
N GLY A 185 -8.94 -13.03 6.54
CA GLY A 185 -9.37 -14.36 7.01
C GLY A 185 -8.77 -15.54 6.25
N PHE A 186 -8.44 -15.38 4.95
CA PHE A 186 -7.74 -16.41 4.17
C PHE A 186 -6.30 -16.68 4.65
N TYR A 187 -5.70 -15.78 5.44
CA TYR A 187 -4.35 -15.92 5.99
C TYR A 187 -4.35 -16.07 7.51
N LEU A 188 -5.43 -15.66 8.18
CA LEU A 188 -5.63 -15.85 9.62
C LEU A 188 -6.23 -17.22 9.98
N ASN A 189 -6.40 -18.12 9.01
CA ASN A 189 -7.05 -19.43 9.16
C ASN A 189 -8.52 -19.33 9.64
N GLU A 190 -9.22 -18.27 9.26
CA GLU A 190 -10.65 -18.08 9.56
C GLU A 190 -11.56 -18.74 8.50
N ASP A 191 -10.99 -19.08 7.34
CA ASP A 191 -11.67 -19.82 6.27
C ASP A 191 -11.06 -21.21 6.10
N PRO A 192 -11.75 -22.30 6.47
CA PRO A 192 -11.22 -23.66 6.35
C PRO A 192 -11.01 -24.10 4.89
N GLY A 193 -11.62 -23.40 3.92
CA GLY A 193 -11.42 -23.65 2.49
C GLY A 193 -10.16 -22.99 1.92
N ALA A 194 -9.45 -22.17 2.70
CA ALA A 194 -8.23 -21.48 2.29
C ALA A 194 -7.11 -21.64 3.34
N PRO A 195 -6.57 -22.86 3.55
CA PRO A 195 -5.56 -23.14 4.57
C PRO A 195 -4.16 -22.67 4.12
N ASN A 196 -4.02 -21.36 3.86
CA ASN A 196 -2.80 -20.74 3.32
C ASN A 196 -1.68 -20.64 4.37
N TYR A 197 -2.02 -20.45 5.64
CA TYR A 197 -1.06 -20.15 6.70
C TYR A 197 -0.88 -21.32 7.67
N ASP A 198 0.38 -21.67 7.95
CA ASP A 198 0.74 -22.60 9.02
C ASP A 198 1.16 -21.80 10.28
N PRO A 199 0.37 -21.80 11.36
CA PRO A 199 0.68 -21.05 12.57
C PRO A 199 1.80 -21.67 13.41
N LYS A 200 2.12 -22.96 13.22
CA LYS A 200 3.21 -23.63 13.96
C LYS A 200 4.56 -23.10 13.48
N HIS A 201 4.76 -23.09 12.17
CA HIS A 201 6.02 -22.64 11.58
C HIS A 201 5.98 -21.17 11.12
N LYS A 202 4.83 -20.49 11.19
CA LYS A 202 4.66 -19.08 10.81
C LYS A 202 5.07 -18.84 9.36
N ILE A 203 4.44 -19.60 8.47
CA ILE A 203 4.69 -19.58 7.03
C ILE A 203 3.39 -19.53 6.24
N ILE A 204 3.42 -18.85 5.10
CA ILE A 204 2.47 -19.10 4.02
C ILE A 204 2.99 -20.29 3.22
N ARG A 205 2.15 -21.33 3.07
CA ARG A 205 2.59 -22.70 2.74
C ARG A 205 3.04 -22.90 1.29
N SER A 206 2.75 -21.95 0.41
CA SER A 206 3.14 -21.97 -1.00
C SER A 206 3.21 -20.54 -1.53
N LEU A 207 4.11 -20.32 -2.49
CA LEU A 207 4.17 -19.11 -3.30
C LEU A 207 2.85 -18.92 -4.06
N PHE A 208 2.22 -19.99 -4.57
CA PHE A 208 0.84 -19.94 -5.09
C PHE A 208 -0.17 -20.19 -3.98
N ASN A 209 -0.94 -19.16 -3.65
CA ASN A 209 -1.96 -19.21 -2.61
C ASN A 209 -3.14 -18.29 -2.95
N GLY A 210 -4.27 -18.46 -2.27
CA GLY A 210 -5.47 -17.68 -2.55
C GLY A 210 -6.72 -18.19 -1.84
N SER A 211 -7.88 -17.84 -2.38
CA SER A 211 -9.19 -18.16 -1.79
C SER A 211 -9.57 -19.65 -1.83
N ARG A 212 -8.84 -20.46 -2.60
CA ARG A 212 -8.93 -21.93 -2.62
C ARG A 212 -7.73 -22.62 -1.96
N GLY A 213 -6.91 -21.87 -1.23
CA GLY A 213 -5.76 -22.39 -0.51
C GLY A 213 -4.48 -22.46 -1.36
N PRO A 214 -3.41 -23.03 -0.78
CA PRO A 214 -2.11 -23.11 -1.41
C PRO A 214 -2.03 -24.24 -2.44
N LEU A 215 -1.34 -24.00 -3.57
CA LEU A 215 -1.00 -25.06 -4.51
C LEU A 215 0.19 -25.88 -3.97
N MET A 216 -0.07 -27.12 -3.58
CA MET A 216 0.89 -28.00 -2.88
C MET A 216 1.58 -29.00 -3.83
N ARG A 217 1.92 -28.53 -5.03
CA ARG A 217 2.71 -29.27 -6.03
C ARG A 217 3.59 -28.30 -6.79
N LYS A 218 4.54 -28.82 -7.57
CA LYS A 218 5.23 -27.98 -8.55
C LYS A 218 4.23 -27.37 -9.54
N ALA A 219 4.41 -26.10 -9.85
CA ALA A 219 3.66 -25.43 -10.91
C ALA A 219 4.20 -25.88 -12.28
N THR A 220 3.34 -25.80 -13.29
CA THR A 220 3.65 -26.07 -14.69
C THR A 220 3.58 -24.78 -15.48
N GLY A 221 4.18 -24.72 -16.67
CA GLY A 221 4.07 -23.54 -17.53
C GLY A 221 2.61 -23.16 -17.81
N LEU A 222 1.71 -24.15 -17.92
CA LEU A 222 0.27 -23.94 -18.09
C LEU A 222 -0.40 -23.27 -16.88
N ASP A 223 0.04 -23.56 -15.65
CA ASP A 223 -0.53 -22.91 -14.45
C ASP A 223 -0.27 -21.38 -14.45
N TRP A 224 0.78 -20.94 -15.15
CA TRP A 224 1.16 -19.54 -15.33
C TRP A 224 0.65 -18.92 -16.64
N ALA A 225 0.67 -19.66 -17.76
CA ALA A 225 0.29 -19.14 -19.07
C ALA A 225 -1.24 -19.10 -19.30
N GLY A 226 -2.00 -19.92 -18.56
CA GLY A 226 -3.43 -20.08 -18.80
C GLY A 226 -3.75 -20.87 -20.06
N ASP A 227 -5.03 -20.89 -20.44
CA ASP A 227 -5.51 -21.67 -21.58
C ASP A 227 -4.94 -21.19 -22.94
N PRO A 228 -4.91 -22.05 -23.98
CA PRO A 228 -4.43 -21.68 -25.31
C PRO A 228 -5.15 -20.47 -25.95
N ILE A 229 -4.38 -19.60 -26.61
CA ILE A 229 -4.88 -18.52 -27.48
C ILE A 229 -4.11 -18.39 -28.78
N GLU A 230 -4.78 -17.85 -29.80
CA GLU A 230 -4.14 -17.41 -31.03
C GLU A 230 -3.46 -16.06 -30.82
N ILE A 231 -2.13 -16.06 -30.78
CA ILE A 231 -1.31 -14.86 -30.54
C ILE A 231 -0.96 -14.15 -31.84
N ALA A 232 -0.46 -14.88 -32.84
CA ALA A 232 0.07 -14.32 -34.07
C ALA A 232 -0.98 -13.44 -34.78
N ASN A 233 -0.57 -12.21 -35.13
CA ASN A 233 -1.41 -11.21 -35.81
C ASN A 233 -2.65 -10.73 -35.03
N ARG A 234 -2.80 -11.11 -33.75
CA ARG A 234 -3.95 -10.73 -32.92
C ARG A 234 -3.56 -9.95 -31.67
N PHE A 235 -2.52 -10.38 -30.97
CA PHE A 235 -2.07 -9.76 -29.71
C PHE A 235 -0.59 -9.39 -29.75
N SER A 236 -0.21 -8.42 -28.91
CA SER A 236 1.19 -8.05 -28.65
C SER A 236 1.50 -8.31 -27.19
N LEU A 237 2.21 -9.41 -26.89
CA LEU A 237 2.49 -9.82 -25.52
C LEU A 237 3.65 -9.04 -24.90
N GLY A 238 3.53 -8.72 -23.61
CA GLY A 238 4.49 -7.89 -22.87
C GLY A 238 5.91 -8.44 -22.82
N HIS A 239 6.08 -9.75 -22.95
CA HIS A 239 7.39 -10.42 -22.96
C HIS A 239 7.91 -10.75 -24.38
N GLY A 240 7.12 -10.45 -25.43
CA GLY A 240 7.51 -10.55 -26.83
C GLY A 240 7.28 -11.92 -27.48
N GLU A 241 6.56 -12.83 -26.83
CA GLU A 241 6.11 -14.12 -27.38
C GLU A 241 5.39 -13.93 -28.72
N ARG A 242 5.67 -14.85 -29.65
CA ARG A 242 5.11 -14.88 -31.01
C ARG A 242 4.09 -16.01 -31.17
N SER A 243 4.04 -16.92 -30.22
CA SER A 243 3.14 -18.08 -30.23
C SER A 243 2.77 -18.51 -28.81
N TYR A 244 1.70 -19.26 -28.68
CA TYR A 244 1.28 -19.79 -27.38
C TYR A 244 2.28 -20.77 -26.80
N GLN A 245 3.00 -21.51 -27.65
CA GLN A 245 4.08 -22.37 -27.18
C GLN A 245 5.20 -21.55 -26.53
N GLU A 246 5.58 -20.41 -27.11
CA GLU A 246 6.58 -19.52 -26.49
C GLU A 246 6.10 -18.97 -25.14
N MET A 247 4.79 -18.68 -25.00
CA MET A 247 4.17 -18.29 -23.72
C MET A 247 4.26 -19.39 -22.68
N VAL A 248 3.96 -20.64 -23.02
CA VAL A 248 4.12 -21.77 -22.10
C VAL A 248 5.60 -22.03 -21.77
N ASP A 249 6.48 -21.94 -22.77
CA ASP A 249 7.92 -22.16 -22.63
C ASP A 249 8.58 -21.08 -21.76
N HIS A 250 8.04 -19.87 -21.76
CA HIS A 250 8.46 -18.78 -20.88
C HIS A 250 8.41 -19.21 -19.41
N PHE A 251 7.38 -19.96 -19.04
CA PHE A 251 7.12 -20.42 -17.68
C PHE A 251 7.62 -21.84 -17.39
N LYS A 252 8.36 -22.47 -18.31
CA LYS A 252 8.78 -23.87 -18.15
C LYS A 252 9.58 -24.14 -16.86
N ASP A 253 10.37 -23.16 -16.42
CA ASP A 253 11.25 -23.23 -15.24
C ASP A 253 10.57 -22.67 -13.96
N TYR A 254 9.31 -22.23 -14.04
CA TYR A 254 8.57 -21.60 -12.93
C TYR A 254 7.86 -22.65 -12.06
N ASN A 255 8.59 -23.66 -11.60
CA ASN A 255 7.97 -24.85 -11.01
C ASN A 255 8.02 -24.90 -9.47
N ASP A 256 9.13 -24.49 -8.87
CA ASP A 256 9.41 -24.66 -7.44
C ASP A 256 8.73 -23.60 -6.57
N ILE A 257 7.42 -23.78 -6.36
CA ILE A 257 6.53 -22.85 -5.65
C ILE A 257 6.17 -23.28 -4.21
N VAL A 258 6.53 -24.49 -3.78
CA VAL A 258 6.16 -25.01 -2.46
C VAL A 258 7.04 -24.37 -1.37
N GLY A 259 6.41 -24.01 -0.24
CA GLY A 259 7.06 -23.31 0.85
C GLY A 259 6.83 -21.80 0.79
N ASP A 260 7.38 -21.09 1.79
CA ASP A 260 7.22 -19.65 1.89
C ASP A 260 8.28 -18.91 1.08
N HIS A 261 7.91 -17.75 0.54
CA HIS A 261 8.75 -16.87 -0.25
C HIS A 261 8.56 -15.41 0.21
N PRO A 262 9.59 -14.54 0.21
CA PRO A 262 9.46 -13.15 0.66
C PRO A 262 8.34 -12.34 0.02
N GLN A 263 7.94 -12.65 -1.21
CA GLN A 263 6.78 -12.04 -1.86
C GLN A 263 5.50 -12.17 -1.02
N ASN A 264 5.31 -13.27 -0.30
CA ASN A 264 4.13 -13.52 0.53
C ASN A 264 3.99 -12.50 1.68
N LEU A 265 5.05 -11.75 2.03
CA LEU A 265 4.95 -10.62 2.97
C LEU A 265 4.01 -9.50 2.46
N LEU A 266 3.69 -9.45 1.15
CA LEU A 266 2.66 -8.57 0.62
C LEU A 266 1.27 -8.87 1.21
N ALA A 267 0.99 -10.12 1.62
CA ALA A 267 -0.25 -10.50 2.31
C ALA A 267 -0.49 -9.72 3.60
N THR A 268 0.56 -9.20 4.23
CA THR A 268 0.43 -8.37 5.43
C THR A 268 -0.37 -7.09 5.19
N SER A 269 -0.45 -6.58 3.96
CA SER A 269 -1.30 -5.44 3.64
C SER A 269 -2.80 -5.73 3.88
N LEU A 270 -3.24 -6.99 3.73
CA LEU A 270 -4.61 -7.39 4.04
C LEU A 270 -4.90 -7.28 5.54
N ALA A 271 -3.99 -7.81 6.37
CA ALA A 271 -4.08 -7.73 7.82
C ALA A 271 -3.98 -6.28 8.31
N LEU A 272 -3.06 -5.48 7.74
CA LEU A 272 -2.96 -4.06 8.03
C LEU A 272 -4.27 -3.33 7.73
N ASN A 273 -4.86 -3.53 6.55
CA ASN A 273 -6.14 -2.93 6.19
C ASN A 273 -7.27 -3.34 7.14
N ALA A 274 -7.32 -4.62 7.52
CA ALA A 274 -8.31 -5.10 8.49
C ALA A 274 -8.11 -4.50 9.88
N PHE A 275 -6.86 -4.31 10.33
CA PHE A 275 -6.58 -3.60 11.57
C PHE A 275 -7.03 -2.14 11.48
N MET A 276 -6.59 -1.40 10.46
CA MET A 276 -6.90 0.04 10.34
C MET A 276 -8.41 0.30 10.18
N LEU A 277 -9.16 -0.63 9.60
CA LEU A 277 -10.60 -0.51 9.46
C LEU A 277 -11.36 -0.86 10.75
N THR A 278 -10.91 -1.88 11.48
CA THR A 278 -11.71 -2.52 12.55
C THR A 278 -11.20 -2.26 13.96
N GLY A 279 -9.92 -1.93 14.13
CA GLY A 279 -9.23 -1.84 15.41
C GLY A 279 -8.97 -3.19 16.10
N GLN A 280 -9.30 -4.34 15.48
CA GLN A 280 -9.17 -5.64 16.13
C GLN A 280 -7.71 -6.11 16.18
N ALA A 281 -7.21 -6.36 17.39
CA ALA A 281 -5.81 -6.72 17.65
C ALA A 281 -5.33 -7.96 16.89
N LYS A 282 -6.19 -8.96 16.64
CA LYS A 282 -5.82 -10.21 15.94
C LYS A 282 -5.12 -9.98 14.60
N TYR A 283 -5.52 -8.94 13.85
CA TYR A 283 -4.93 -8.63 12.55
C TYR A 283 -3.51 -8.09 12.69
N ARG A 284 -3.30 -7.16 13.63
CA ARG A 284 -1.99 -6.61 13.98
C ARG A 284 -1.06 -7.71 14.52
N ASP A 285 -1.59 -8.57 15.39
CA ASP A 285 -0.80 -9.59 16.08
C ASP A 285 -0.34 -10.67 15.08
N TRP A 286 -1.20 -11.09 14.15
CA TRP A 286 -0.80 -11.99 13.05
C TRP A 286 0.27 -11.36 12.16
N LEU A 287 0.13 -10.08 11.82
CA LEU A 287 1.12 -9.36 11.02
C LEU A 287 2.49 -9.34 11.71
N PHE A 288 2.55 -8.96 12.99
CA PHE A 288 3.81 -8.96 13.73
C PHE A 288 4.40 -10.36 13.86
N GLU A 289 3.58 -11.37 14.16
CA GLU A 289 4.03 -12.75 14.23
C GLU A 289 4.74 -13.18 12.94
N TYR A 290 4.11 -12.92 11.80
CA TYR A 290 4.61 -13.34 10.50
C TYR A 290 5.87 -12.55 10.09
N VAL A 291 5.86 -11.22 10.26
CA VAL A 291 7.00 -10.36 9.91
C VAL A 291 8.20 -10.61 10.83
N ASP A 292 7.99 -10.81 12.13
CA ASP A 292 9.09 -11.12 13.05
C ASP A 292 9.71 -12.50 12.76
N ALA A 293 8.93 -13.47 12.29
CA ALA A 293 9.46 -14.75 11.83
C ALA A 293 10.38 -14.58 10.60
N TRP A 294 9.97 -13.76 9.63
CA TRP A 294 10.83 -13.39 8.49
C TRP A 294 12.06 -12.60 8.90
N ARG A 295 11.92 -11.63 9.81
CA ARG A 295 13.05 -10.90 10.40
C ARG A 295 14.07 -11.86 11.00
N LYS A 296 13.61 -12.82 11.81
CA LYS A 296 14.48 -13.83 12.42
C LYS A 296 15.22 -14.66 11.37
N ARG A 297 14.52 -15.16 10.35
CA ARG A 297 15.12 -15.95 9.27
C ARG A 297 16.17 -15.16 8.48
N THR A 298 15.94 -13.87 8.23
CA THR A 298 16.93 -13.00 7.61
C THR A 298 18.20 -12.86 8.46
N MET A 299 18.05 -12.69 9.79
CA MET A 299 19.20 -12.64 10.70
C MET A 299 19.95 -13.98 10.76
N ASP A 300 19.22 -15.09 10.87
CA ASP A 300 19.79 -16.44 10.87
C ASP A 300 20.51 -16.74 9.54
N ASN A 301 20.06 -16.13 8.44
CA ASN A 301 20.69 -16.20 7.11
C ASN A 301 21.68 -15.04 6.86
N LYS A 302 22.39 -14.59 7.90
CA LYS A 302 23.51 -13.63 7.84
C LYS A 302 23.12 -12.26 7.25
N GLY A 303 21.89 -11.81 7.51
CA GLY A 303 21.39 -10.50 7.08
C GLY A 303 20.89 -10.47 5.63
N ILE A 304 20.77 -11.61 4.95
CA ILE A 304 20.16 -11.73 3.62
C ILE A 304 18.83 -12.47 3.73
N ILE A 305 17.76 -11.91 3.22
CA ILE A 305 16.44 -12.55 3.27
C ILE A 305 16.47 -13.86 2.44
N PRO A 306 16.17 -15.03 3.01
CA PRO A 306 16.09 -16.26 2.22
C PRO A 306 14.89 -16.22 1.27
N THR A 307 14.94 -16.93 0.15
CA THR A 307 13.84 -17.02 -0.82
C THR A 307 13.07 -18.32 -0.76
N ASN A 308 13.43 -19.23 0.14
CA ASN A 308 12.61 -20.40 0.38
C ASN A 308 12.62 -20.76 1.87
N ILE A 309 11.44 -21.01 2.44
CA ILE A 309 11.25 -21.65 3.74
C ILE A 309 10.42 -22.91 3.53
N GLY A 310 10.93 -24.05 3.98
CA GLY A 310 10.25 -25.34 3.90
C GLY A 310 8.99 -25.40 4.78
N LEU A 311 8.17 -26.42 4.53
CA LEU A 311 6.92 -26.64 5.28
C LEU A 311 7.14 -26.99 6.77
N ASP A 312 8.36 -27.35 7.13
CA ASP A 312 8.85 -27.59 8.49
C ASP A 312 9.44 -26.32 9.15
N GLY A 313 9.43 -25.18 8.45
CA GLY A 313 10.01 -23.93 8.90
C GLY A 313 11.52 -23.78 8.64
N THR A 314 12.16 -24.78 8.03
CA THR A 314 13.61 -24.77 7.73
C THR A 314 13.94 -23.85 6.55
N ILE A 315 14.98 -23.03 6.68
CA ILE A 315 15.49 -22.18 5.60
C ILE A 315 16.00 -23.07 4.44
N GLY A 316 15.47 -22.86 3.24
CA GLY A 316 15.76 -23.66 2.05
C GLY A 316 15.16 -25.07 2.07
N GLY A 317 14.27 -25.37 3.03
CA GLY A 317 13.78 -26.74 3.26
C GLY A 317 13.00 -27.36 2.10
N ALA A 318 12.37 -26.55 1.23
CA ALA A 318 11.70 -27.05 0.03
C ALA A 318 12.59 -27.03 -1.22
N THR A 319 13.87 -26.65 -1.07
CA THR A 319 14.84 -26.48 -2.15
C THR A 319 16.20 -27.09 -1.77
N ASP A 320 16.19 -28.27 -1.13
CA ASP A 320 17.37 -29.05 -0.75
C ASP A 320 18.40 -28.28 0.08
N GLY A 321 17.93 -27.45 1.01
CA GLY A 321 18.76 -26.60 1.87
C GLY A 321 19.30 -25.34 1.18
N LYS A 322 18.95 -25.11 -0.09
CA LYS A 322 19.34 -23.90 -0.83
C LYS A 322 18.45 -22.73 -0.45
N TRP A 323 18.87 -21.94 0.53
CA TRP A 323 18.16 -20.73 1.00
C TRP A 323 17.81 -19.72 -0.10
N TYR A 324 18.52 -19.78 -1.23
CA TYR A 324 18.40 -18.91 -2.41
C TYR A 324 17.52 -19.50 -3.54
N GLY A 325 17.01 -20.73 -3.35
CA GLY A 325 16.21 -21.44 -4.34
C GLY A 325 14.77 -20.93 -4.45
N GLY A 326 13.98 -21.64 -5.26
CA GLY A 326 12.57 -21.37 -5.52
C GLY A 326 12.34 -20.50 -6.75
N VAL A 327 11.10 -20.49 -7.24
CA VAL A 327 10.65 -19.53 -8.26
C VAL A 327 10.83 -18.11 -7.73
N TYR A 328 11.34 -17.22 -8.59
CA TYR A 328 11.73 -15.86 -8.24
C TYR A 328 12.78 -15.72 -7.09
N GLY A 329 13.44 -16.83 -6.74
CA GLY A 329 14.51 -16.83 -5.75
C GLY A 329 15.79 -16.13 -6.22
N TRP A 330 16.76 -16.02 -5.33
CA TRP A 330 18.06 -15.40 -5.63
C TRP A 330 18.83 -16.08 -6.76
N ALA A 331 18.59 -17.37 -7.00
CA ALA A 331 19.20 -18.12 -8.11
C ALA A 331 18.35 -18.14 -9.38
N PHE A 332 17.19 -17.48 -9.42
CA PHE A 332 16.21 -17.63 -10.48
C PHE A 332 16.64 -16.93 -11.78
N THR A 333 17.34 -17.70 -12.62
CA THR A 333 17.76 -17.32 -13.97
C THR A 333 17.11 -18.26 -14.96
N VAL A 334 16.39 -17.70 -15.93
CA VAL A 334 15.65 -18.44 -16.95
C VAL A 334 16.15 -18.08 -18.34
N VAL A 335 15.88 -18.94 -19.32
CA VAL A 335 16.15 -18.67 -20.74
C VAL A 335 14.91 -18.05 -21.36
N VAL A 336 15.05 -16.86 -21.96
CA VAL A 336 13.98 -16.18 -22.70
C VAL A 336 13.74 -16.94 -24.01
N PRO A 337 12.56 -17.55 -24.23
CA PRO A 337 12.36 -18.48 -25.34
C PRO A 337 12.52 -17.83 -26.72
N GLN A 338 12.17 -16.55 -26.86
CA GLN A 338 12.20 -15.82 -28.12
C GLN A 338 13.63 -15.48 -28.58
N THR A 339 14.57 -15.35 -27.65
CA THR A 339 15.91 -14.80 -27.92
C THR A 339 17.05 -15.73 -27.51
N GLY A 340 16.78 -16.73 -26.65
CA GLY A 340 17.81 -17.55 -26.01
C GLY A 340 18.63 -16.82 -24.95
N ALA A 341 18.36 -15.53 -24.69
CA ALA A 341 19.07 -14.76 -23.67
C ALA A 341 18.72 -15.23 -22.26
N LEU A 342 19.66 -15.05 -21.33
CA LEU A 342 19.40 -15.28 -19.91
C LEU A 342 18.69 -14.07 -19.30
N ALA A 343 17.63 -14.32 -18.53
CA ALA A 343 16.95 -13.32 -17.72
C ALA A 343 17.08 -13.66 -16.23
N HIS A 344 17.50 -12.68 -15.43
CA HIS A 344 17.63 -12.79 -13.98
C HIS A 344 16.39 -12.16 -13.33
N ARG A 345 15.51 -12.97 -12.73
CA ARG A 345 14.18 -12.54 -12.31
C ARG A 345 13.95 -12.85 -10.85
N ASN A 346 14.72 -12.28 -9.94
CA ASN A 346 14.40 -12.42 -8.52
C ASN A 346 13.40 -11.33 -8.07
N THR A 347 12.68 -11.60 -6.99
CA THR A 347 11.66 -10.68 -6.46
C THR A 347 11.69 -10.55 -4.94
N HIS A 348 12.75 -11.05 -4.30
CA HIS A 348 12.94 -11.01 -2.85
C HIS A 348 12.73 -9.60 -2.26
N TYR A 349 12.96 -8.55 -3.06
CA TYR A 349 12.79 -7.17 -2.65
C TYR A 349 11.33 -6.80 -2.31
N LEU A 350 10.34 -7.53 -2.85
CA LEU A 350 8.93 -7.33 -2.53
C LEU A 350 8.61 -7.64 -1.06
N GLY A 351 9.46 -8.41 -0.38
CA GLY A 351 9.35 -8.63 1.06
C GLY A 351 9.47 -7.36 1.90
N HIS A 352 10.02 -6.28 1.36
CA HIS A 352 10.13 -4.98 2.02
C HIS A 352 8.77 -4.45 2.51
N THR A 353 7.68 -4.73 1.79
CA THR A 353 6.33 -4.31 2.15
C THR A 353 5.90 -4.80 3.54
N GLY A 354 6.23 -6.05 3.91
CA GLY A 354 5.87 -6.56 5.22
C GLY A 354 6.56 -5.82 6.36
N PHE A 355 7.85 -5.48 6.17
CA PHE A 355 8.61 -4.72 7.16
C PHE A 355 8.12 -3.27 7.29
N THR A 356 7.72 -2.64 6.18
CA THR A 356 7.16 -1.27 6.20
C THR A 356 5.74 -1.23 6.77
N ASN A 357 4.92 -2.26 6.55
CA ASN A 357 3.62 -2.42 7.22
C ASN A 357 3.79 -2.60 8.74
N ALA A 358 4.77 -3.40 9.17
CA ALA A 358 5.08 -3.56 10.59
C ALA A 358 5.62 -2.25 11.20
N TYR A 359 6.46 -1.51 10.47
CA TYR A 359 6.94 -0.20 10.87
C TYR A 359 5.80 0.83 10.99
N LEU A 360 4.82 0.83 10.08
CA LEU A 360 3.65 1.71 10.14
C LEU A 360 2.86 1.50 11.44
N LEU A 361 2.78 0.26 11.93
CA LEU A 361 2.04 -0.10 13.14
C LEU A 361 2.79 0.20 14.44
N SER A 362 4.12 0.30 14.43
CA SER A 362 4.92 0.36 15.66
C SER A 362 5.91 1.52 15.75
N GLY A 363 6.32 2.11 14.63
CA GLY A 363 7.47 3.02 14.56
C GLY A 363 8.81 2.36 14.89
N ASP A 364 8.87 1.04 15.05
CA ASP A 364 10.04 0.31 15.54
C ASP A 364 11.08 0.13 14.43
N ASP A 365 12.22 0.82 14.57
CA ASP A 365 13.32 0.83 13.62
C ASP A 365 13.94 -0.57 13.39
N LYS A 366 13.66 -1.57 14.24
CA LYS A 366 14.10 -2.97 14.03
C LYS A 366 13.63 -3.56 12.70
N TYR A 367 12.51 -3.07 12.16
CA TYR A 367 11.95 -3.54 10.89
C TYR A 367 12.68 -2.92 9.69
N LEU A 368 13.08 -1.65 9.79
CA LEU A 368 13.88 -0.97 8.76
C LEU A 368 15.33 -1.49 8.74
N ASP A 369 15.86 -1.88 9.89
CA ASP A 369 17.22 -2.39 10.03
C ASP A 369 17.49 -3.67 9.21
N VAL A 370 16.45 -4.50 9.00
CA VAL A 370 16.53 -5.68 8.12
C VAL A 370 17.05 -5.29 6.73
N TRP A 371 16.54 -4.18 6.19
CA TRP A 371 16.89 -3.72 4.85
C TRP A 371 18.23 -3.01 4.80
N ARG A 372 18.56 -2.22 5.85
CA ARG A 372 19.90 -1.63 6.01
C ARG A 372 20.99 -2.69 6.00
N GLN A 373 20.81 -3.76 6.79
CA GLN A 373 21.75 -4.86 6.87
C GLN A 373 21.88 -5.62 5.55
N GLN A 374 20.77 -5.90 4.87
CA GLN A 374 20.78 -6.57 3.57
C GLN A 374 21.52 -5.75 2.52
N ILE A 375 21.20 -4.46 2.38
CA ILE A 375 21.89 -3.55 1.45
C ILE A 375 23.40 -3.54 1.75
N LYS A 376 23.79 -3.41 3.02
CA LYS A 376 25.19 -3.45 3.45
C LYS A 376 25.86 -4.78 3.08
N ALA A 377 25.21 -5.91 3.37
CA ALA A 377 25.76 -7.25 3.14
C ALA A 377 25.98 -7.54 1.65
N ILE A 378 25.05 -7.12 0.78
CA ILE A 378 25.17 -7.25 -0.69
C ILE A 378 26.26 -6.32 -1.22
N ASN A 379 26.27 -5.05 -0.79
CA ASN A 379 27.26 -4.08 -1.25
C ASN A 379 28.70 -4.45 -0.82
N ALA A 380 28.86 -5.15 0.31
CA ALA A 380 30.15 -5.69 0.74
C ALA A 380 30.74 -6.75 -0.22
N GLN A 381 29.91 -7.32 -1.11
CA GLN A 381 30.34 -8.29 -2.13
C GLN A 381 30.83 -7.62 -3.42
N SER A 382 30.85 -6.29 -3.46
CA SER A 382 31.28 -5.55 -4.66
C SER A 382 32.75 -5.79 -4.96
N LYS A 383 33.09 -5.90 -6.24
CA LYS A 383 34.48 -6.09 -6.71
C LYS A 383 34.75 -5.25 -7.96
N VAL A 384 36.02 -5.10 -8.31
CA VAL A 384 36.42 -4.42 -9.55
C VAL A 384 36.41 -5.42 -10.70
N ILE A 385 35.68 -5.11 -11.76
CA ILE A 385 35.66 -5.84 -13.04
C ILE A 385 35.87 -4.78 -14.14
N ASP A 386 36.87 -4.96 -14.99
CA ASP A 386 37.21 -4.01 -16.06
C ASP A 386 37.32 -2.55 -15.60
N GLY A 387 37.95 -2.33 -14.44
CA GLY A 387 38.17 -1.01 -13.83
C GLY A 387 36.92 -0.39 -13.19
N LYS A 388 35.75 -1.03 -13.24
CA LYS A 388 34.51 -0.53 -12.62
C LYS A 388 34.19 -1.32 -11.35
N ARG A 389 33.71 -0.61 -10.32
CA ARG A 389 33.13 -1.26 -9.13
C ARG A 389 31.78 -1.85 -9.52
N MET A 390 31.66 -3.17 -9.39
CA MET A 390 30.45 -3.91 -9.73
C MET A 390 29.90 -4.59 -8.48
N THR A 391 28.58 -4.59 -8.32
CA THR A 391 27.87 -5.20 -7.19
C THR A 391 26.93 -6.30 -7.70
N PRO A 392 26.83 -7.46 -7.03
CA PRO A 392 26.00 -8.55 -7.51
C PRO A 392 24.50 -8.24 -7.38
N ARG A 393 23.70 -8.99 -8.12
CA ARG A 393 22.23 -8.96 -8.08
C ARG A 393 21.61 -10.32 -7.79
N MET A 394 22.38 -11.39 -7.93
CA MET A 394 21.90 -12.76 -7.80
C MET A 394 22.88 -13.61 -6.98
N TYR A 395 22.41 -14.74 -6.45
CA TYR A 395 23.21 -15.71 -5.71
C TYR A 395 22.79 -17.14 -6.07
N GLY A 396 23.75 -18.05 -6.28
CA GLY A 396 23.46 -19.45 -6.59
C GLY A 396 24.55 -20.41 -6.12
N ASP A 397 24.58 -21.63 -6.66
CA ASP A 397 25.52 -22.70 -6.25
C ASP A 397 27.00 -22.25 -6.30
N LYS A 398 27.35 -21.33 -7.21
CA LYS A 398 28.71 -20.78 -7.38
C LYS A 398 28.93 -19.45 -6.64
N GLY A 399 28.03 -19.06 -5.75
CA GLY A 399 28.05 -17.80 -5.02
C GLY A 399 27.38 -16.64 -5.77
N TRP A 400 27.81 -15.41 -5.47
CA TRP A 400 27.28 -14.17 -6.05
C TRP A 400 27.56 -14.06 -7.56
N TYR A 401 26.56 -13.65 -8.34
CA TYR A 401 26.68 -13.41 -9.78
C TYR A 401 25.77 -12.26 -10.25
N ASN A 402 25.73 -12.02 -11.57
CA ASN A 402 25.05 -10.89 -12.19
C ASN A 402 25.51 -9.54 -11.61
N PHE A 403 26.80 -9.27 -11.77
CA PHE A 403 27.45 -8.06 -11.27
C PHE A 403 27.12 -6.87 -12.19
N THR A 404 26.68 -5.75 -11.60
CA THR A 404 26.25 -4.54 -12.34
C THR A 404 26.99 -3.29 -11.83
N PRO A 405 27.13 -2.22 -12.66
CA PRO A 405 27.95 -1.04 -12.35
C PRO A 405 27.23 -0.03 -11.45
N SER A 406 26.58 -0.50 -10.38
CA SER A 406 25.92 0.34 -9.39
C SER A 406 25.83 -0.38 -8.04
N PRO A 407 25.84 0.34 -6.91
CA PRO A 407 25.48 -0.25 -5.62
C PRO A 407 24.08 -0.85 -5.66
N TYR A 408 23.86 -1.91 -4.89
CA TYR A 408 22.51 -2.41 -4.61
C TYR A 408 21.80 -1.40 -3.69
N SER A 409 20.64 -0.91 -4.11
CA SER A 409 19.89 0.16 -3.43
C SER A 409 18.38 -0.10 -3.32
N SER A 410 17.90 -1.27 -3.74
CA SER A 410 16.46 -1.60 -3.71
C SER A 410 15.93 -1.48 -2.28
N GLY A 411 14.84 -0.74 -2.07
CA GLY A 411 14.23 -0.42 -0.76
C GLY A 411 14.99 0.62 0.08
N GLY A 412 16.11 1.16 -0.42
CA GLY A 412 16.92 2.14 0.30
C GLY A 412 16.26 3.51 0.44
N PHE A 413 15.52 3.94 -0.59
CA PHE A 413 14.79 5.21 -0.56
C PHE A 413 13.64 5.17 0.45
N GLU A 414 12.88 4.09 0.44
CA GLU A 414 11.78 3.84 1.36
C GLU A 414 12.31 3.74 2.80
N THR A 415 13.41 3.01 3.02
CA THR A 415 14.08 2.93 4.33
C THR A 415 14.43 4.31 4.87
N TRP A 416 15.03 5.18 4.04
CA TRP A 416 15.31 6.57 4.42
C TRP A 416 14.03 7.37 4.67
N TYR A 417 13.04 7.27 3.80
CA TYR A 417 11.79 8.02 3.95
C TYR A 417 11.06 7.67 5.27
N HIS A 418 11.05 6.39 5.64
CA HIS A 418 10.45 5.95 6.89
C HIS A 418 11.25 6.43 8.09
N SER A 419 12.57 6.29 8.09
CA SER A 419 13.41 6.64 9.23
C SER A 419 13.60 8.16 9.39
N MET A 420 13.68 8.88 8.28
CA MET A 420 14.16 10.27 8.15
C MET A 420 15.57 10.48 8.73
N LYS A 421 16.38 9.42 8.85
CA LYS A 421 17.75 9.50 9.36
C LYS A 421 18.71 9.89 8.26
N ASP A 422 19.59 10.86 8.51
CA ASP A 422 20.59 11.27 7.52
C ASP A 422 21.56 10.15 7.16
N SER A 423 21.84 9.22 8.07
CA SER A 423 22.66 8.03 7.78
C SER A 423 22.10 7.16 6.64
N ASP A 424 20.78 7.14 6.50
CA ASP A 424 20.09 6.33 5.50
C ASP A 424 20.07 6.99 4.10
N ARG A 425 20.48 8.27 3.99
CA ARG A 425 20.63 8.95 2.69
C ARG A 425 21.64 8.26 1.78
N SER A 426 22.59 7.53 2.36
CA SER A 426 23.59 6.76 1.61
C SER A 426 23.03 5.48 0.96
N LEU A 427 21.80 5.07 1.29
CA LEU A 427 21.18 3.83 0.79
C LEU A 427 20.57 3.98 -0.61
N PHE A 428 20.39 5.20 -1.11
CA PHE A 428 19.79 5.47 -2.42
C PHE A 428 20.52 6.60 -3.16
N GLY A 429 20.22 6.75 -4.46
CA GLY A 429 20.83 7.75 -5.33
C GLY A 429 20.15 9.12 -5.30
N GLY A 430 20.46 9.97 -6.27
CA GLY A 430 19.85 11.29 -6.40
C GLY A 430 18.33 11.22 -6.62
N ASN A 431 17.60 12.11 -5.96
CA ASN A 431 16.14 12.24 -6.08
C ASN A 431 15.76 13.74 -6.13
N GLY A 432 14.99 14.13 -7.14
CA GLY A 432 14.62 15.53 -7.39
C GLY A 432 13.74 16.14 -6.30
N TRP A 433 12.82 15.35 -5.73
CA TRP A 433 11.98 15.76 -4.61
C TRP A 433 12.78 15.88 -3.31
N VAL A 434 13.69 14.95 -3.03
CA VAL A 434 14.60 15.06 -1.87
C VAL A 434 15.48 16.30 -1.99
N SER A 435 15.99 16.60 -3.20
CA SER A 435 16.75 17.82 -3.46
C SER A 435 15.91 19.08 -3.23
N TYR A 436 14.61 19.03 -3.51
CA TYR A 436 13.68 20.11 -3.20
C TYR A 436 13.48 20.28 -1.69
N LEU A 437 13.25 19.20 -0.94
CA LEU A 437 13.15 19.23 0.52
C LEU A 437 14.43 19.78 1.18
N ASP A 438 15.59 19.49 0.60
CA ASP A 438 16.90 20.03 1.02
C ASP A 438 17.11 21.51 0.60
N GLY A 439 16.14 22.13 -0.08
CA GLY A 439 16.22 23.51 -0.58
C GLY A 439 17.11 23.71 -1.82
N LYS A 440 17.57 22.63 -2.44
CA LYS A 440 18.50 22.64 -3.59
C LYS A 440 17.79 22.63 -4.95
N ASN A 441 16.46 22.46 -4.97
CA ASN A 441 15.66 22.44 -6.19
C ASN A 441 14.33 23.21 -6.02
N PRO A 442 14.35 24.53 -5.80
CA PRO A 442 13.14 25.31 -5.50
C PRO A 442 12.11 25.33 -6.65
N GLY A 443 12.52 25.08 -7.89
CA GLY A 443 11.63 24.98 -9.06
C GLY A 443 10.91 23.63 -9.20
N TYR A 444 11.19 22.67 -8.33
CA TYR A 444 10.60 21.33 -8.37
C TYR A 444 9.06 21.32 -8.39
N PRO A 445 8.32 22.08 -7.55
CA PRO A 445 6.86 21.97 -7.52
C PRO A 445 6.20 22.29 -8.86
N SER A 446 6.51 23.45 -9.45
CA SER A 446 5.94 23.85 -10.75
C SER A 446 6.38 22.92 -11.88
N SER A 447 7.67 22.52 -11.92
CA SER A 447 8.18 21.64 -12.98
C SER A 447 7.56 20.25 -12.94
N ALA A 448 7.41 19.67 -11.74
CA ALA A 448 6.82 18.35 -11.55
C ALA A 448 5.33 18.33 -11.93
N LEU A 449 4.55 19.32 -11.47
CA LEU A 449 3.12 19.44 -11.80
C LEU A 449 2.88 19.68 -13.30
N ARG A 450 3.73 20.47 -13.98
CA ARG A 450 3.69 20.62 -15.45
C ARG A 450 4.01 19.30 -16.16
N GLY A 451 4.98 18.54 -15.66
CA GLY A 451 5.31 17.21 -16.17
C GLY A 451 4.14 16.23 -16.07
N ASP A 452 3.40 16.28 -14.96
CA ASP A 452 2.21 15.45 -14.75
C ASP A 452 1.04 15.84 -15.69
N LEU A 453 0.85 17.14 -15.98
CA LEU A 453 -0.11 17.59 -17.00
C LEU A 453 0.26 17.09 -18.41
N GLU A 454 1.54 17.14 -18.75
CA GLU A 454 2.07 16.63 -20.02
C GLU A 454 1.92 15.10 -20.13
N ARG A 455 2.10 14.39 -19.01
CA ARG A 455 1.81 12.96 -18.91
C ARG A 455 0.35 12.68 -19.24
N ILE A 456 -0.60 13.39 -18.63
CA ILE A 456 -2.04 13.21 -18.90
C ILE A 456 -2.31 13.40 -20.40
N ARG A 457 -1.80 14.48 -21.00
CA ARG A 457 -1.95 14.75 -22.44
C ARG A 457 -1.45 13.57 -23.29
N SER A 458 -0.27 13.05 -22.98
CA SER A 458 0.36 11.94 -23.70
C SER A 458 -0.42 10.63 -23.54
N ARG A 459 -0.92 10.35 -22.33
CA ARG A 459 -1.74 9.15 -22.04
C ARG A 459 -3.08 9.19 -22.79
N VAL A 460 -3.77 10.33 -22.77
CA VAL A 460 -5.02 10.53 -23.52
C VAL A 460 -4.79 10.44 -25.03
N ALA A 461 -3.72 11.05 -25.56
CA ALA A 461 -3.39 10.94 -26.97
C ALA A 461 -3.12 9.47 -27.38
N GLY A 462 -2.40 8.71 -26.55
CA GLY A 462 -2.18 7.28 -26.75
C GLY A 462 -3.50 6.49 -26.75
N SER A 463 -4.37 6.74 -25.77
CA SER A 463 -5.69 6.10 -25.70
C SER A 463 -6.54 6.37 -26.95
N ARG A 464 -6.55 7.60 -27.47
CA ARG A 464 -7.28 7.95 -28.69
C ARG A 464 -6.73 7.26 -29.94
N ALA A 465 -5.41 7.06 -29.98
CA ALA A 465 -4.70 6.41 -31.09
C ALA A 465 -4.72 4.87 -31.01
N ASP A 466 -5.12 4.31 -29.88
CA ASP A 466 -5.24 2.87 -29.69
C ASP A 466 -6.26 2.26 -30.65
N THR A 467 -5.82 1.36 -31.52
CA THR A 467 -6.66 0.74 -32.56
C THR A 467 -7.21 -0.61 -32.14
N THR A 468 -6.87 -1.11 -30.95
CA THR A 468 -7.35 -2.40 -30.46
C THR A 468 -8.88 -2.40 -30.26
N THR A 469 -9.51 -3.53 -30.52
CA THR A 469 -10.91 -3.82 -30.18
C THR A 469 -10.95 -4.78 -28.99
N PRO A 470 -12.11 -4.97 -28.31
CA PRO A 470 -12.20 -5.85 -27.16
C PRO A 470 -11.73 -7.29 -27.45
N ASP A 471 -11.87 -7.77 -28.69
CA ASP A 471 -11.44 -9.10 -29.14
C ASP A 471 -9.97 -9.18 -29.58
N THR A 472 -9.26 -8.05 -29.71
CA THR A 472 -7.82 -7.99 -30.07
C THR A 472 -6.99 -7.33 -28.96
N ARG A 473 -7.52 -7.30 -27.74
CA ARG A 473 -6.92 -6.61 -26.59
C ARG A 473 -6.79 -7.56 -25.41
N LEU A 474 -5.61 -7.55 -24.79
CA LEU A 474 -5.34 -8.20 -23.50
C LEU A 474 -5.57 -7.24 -22.33
N ALA A 475 -5.62 -7.77 -21.11
CA ALA A 475 -5.95 -6.98 -19.93
C ALA A 475 -4.93 -5.85 -19.65
N ASP A 476 -3.66 -6.07 -19.99
CA ASP A 476 -2.53 -5.17 -19.77
C ASP A 476 -2.39 -4.07 -20.84
N ASP A 477 -2.88 -4.33 -22.06
CA ASP A 477 -2.76 -3.44 -23.21
C ASP A 477 -3.14 -1.97 -22.93
N PRO A 478 -4.26 -1.67 -22.23
CA PRO A 478 -4.67 -0.28 -21.98
C PRO A 478 -3.95 0.36 -20.79
N MET A 479 -3.28 -0.41 -19.92
CA MET A 479 -2.68 0.11 -18.67
C MET A 479 -1.69 1.24 -18.96
N LYS A 480 -0.94 1.14 -20.06
CA LYS A 480 -0.01 2.19 -20.53
C LYS A 480 -0.72 3.50 -20.90
N PHE A 481 -2.04 3.53 -20.98
CA PHE A 481 -2.85 4.72 -21.25
C PHE A 481 -3.63 5.20 -20.03
N ASN A 482 -3.56 4.54 -18.87
CA ASN A 482 -4.17 5.03 -17.63
C ASN A 482 -3.68 6.47 -17.35
N PRO A 483 -4.59 7.47 -17.35
CA PRO A 483 -4.20 8.87 -17.30
C PRO A 483 -3.92 9.36 -15.88
N ALA A 484 -4.22 8.57 -14.84
CA ALA A 484 -3.98 8.98 -13.46
C ALA A 484 -2.50 9.35 -13.26
N SER A 485 -2.29 10.56 -12.74
CA SER A 485 -0.97 11.11 -12.43
C SER A 485 -1.01 11.72 -11.04
N VAL A 486 -0.48 10.96 -10.07
CA VAL A 486 -0.55 11.29 -8.64
C VAL A 486 0.80 11.44 -7.96
N SER A 487 1.90 10.97 -8.57
CA SER A 487 3.22 10.91 -7.92
C SER A 487 3.67 12.26 -7.36
N SER A 488 3.60 13.32 -8.16
CA SER A 488 3.98 14.66 -7.69
C SER A 488 2.98 15.23 -6.70
N LEU A 489 1.69 14.93 -6.83
CA LEU A 489 0.68 15.33 -5.84
C LEU A 489 0.92 14.65 -4.48
N ILE A 490 1.26 13.35 -4.46
CA ILE A 490 1.61 12.63 -3.22
C ILE A 490 2.82 13.28 -2.56
N GLN A 491 3.87 13.58 -3.31
CA GLN A 491 5.09 14.19 -2.79
C GLN A 491 4.88 15.63 -2.30
N LEU A 492 4.22 16.46 -3.12
CA LEU A 492 4.06 17.88 -2.86
C LEU A 492 2.93 18.18 -1.88
N MET A 493 1.81 17.46 -1.92
CA MET A 493 0.70 17.71 -0.99
C MET A 493 0.88 16.92 0.30
N LEU A 494 1.20 15.64 0.22
CA LEU A 494 1.16 14.74 1.39
C LEU A 494 2.52 14.61 2.10
N GLY A 495 3.60 15.05 1.44
CA GLY A 495 4.95 14.72 1.87
C GLY A 495 5.17 13.21 1.84
N GLY A 496 4.51 12.53 0.89
CA GLY A 496 4.42 11.08 0.82
C GLY A 496 5.30 10.45 -0.25
N ILE A 497 5.35 9.11 -0.22
CA ILE A 497 5.93 8.29 -1.30
C ILE A 497 4.82 7.52 -2.01
N HIS A 498 4.98 7.32 -3.31
CA HIS A 498 4.04 6.51 -4.10
C HIS A 498 4.07 5.06 -3.60
N PRO A 499 2.92 4.40 -3.32
CA PRO A 499 2.88 3.02 -2.82
C PRO A 499 3.21 1.95 -3.88
N GLY A 500 3.81 2.34 -5.00
CA GLY A 500 4.01 1.47 -6.17
C GLY A 500 2.71 0.86 -6.69
N HIS A 501 2.83 -0.33 -7.30
CA HIS A 501 1.74 -1.10 -7.92
C HIS A 501 1.68 -2.53 -7.35
N ARG A 502 2.02 -2.70 -6.07
CA ARG A 502 2.11 -4.01 -5.39
C ARG A 502 1.22 -4.08 -4.16
N GLY A 503 0.13 -3.32 -4.12
CA GLY A 503 -0.81 -3.36 -2.99
C GLY A 503 -0.23 -2.84 -1.66
N GLN A 504 0.71 -1.90 -1.68
CA GLN A 504 1.26 -1.30 -0.46
C GLN A 504 0.32 -0.23 0.13
N ALA A 505 0.45 0.02 1.43
CA ALA A 505 -0.24 1.13 2.09
C ALA A 505 0.38 2.48 1.70
N LEU A 506 -0.43 3.55 1.78
CA LEU A 506 0.09 4.91 1.57
C LEU A 506 0.89 5.37 2.79
N HIS A 507 2.14 5.80 2.59
CA HIS A 507 2.91 6.44 3.64
C HIS A 507 3.07 7.93 3.35
N ALA A 508 2.55 8.77 4.25
CA ALA A 508 2.50 10.23 4.10
C ALA A 508 2.86 10.94 5.41
N ARG A 509 3.31 12.20 5.32
CA ARG A 509 3.47 13.07 6.50
C ARG A 509 2.15 13.68 6.94
N VAL A 510 1.34 14.09 5.98
CA VAL A 510 0.01 14.67 6.23
C VAL A 510 -1.00 14.22 5.19
N ARG A 511 -2.28 14.37 5.52
CA ARG A 511 -3.40 14.09 4.63
C ARG A 511 -4.54 15.09 4.84
N TYR A 512 -5.38 15.31 3.83
CA TYR A 512 -6.43 16.34 3.85
C TYR A 512 -7.84 15.77 3.75
N PHE A 513 -8.78 16.48 4.35
CA PHE A 513 -10.21 16.21 4.29
C PHE A 513 -10.99 17.51 4.11
N ASP A 514 -12.12 17.41 3.40
CA ASP A 514 -13.11 18.47 3.31
C ASP A 514 -14.18 18.26 4.40
N PRO A 515 -14.18 19.07 5.48
CA PRO A 515 -15.14 18.94 6.56
C PRO A 515 -16.54 19.46 6.20
N VAL A 516 -16.69 20.24 5.14
CA VAL A 516 -17.99 20.78 4.71
C VAL A 516 -18.77 19.72 3.95
N THR A 517 -18.12 19.07 2.97
CA THR A 517 -18.73 17.98 2.21
C THR A 517 -18.52 16.60 2.86
N ARG A 518 -17.80 16.55 3.99
CA ARG A 518 -17.45 15.35 4.76
C ARG A 518 -16.88 14.23 3.88
N ARG A 519 -15.82 14.55 3.13
CA ARG A 519 -15.13 13.58 2.27
C ARG A 519 -13.61 13.62 2.41
N ALA A 520 -12.96 12.55 1.99
CA ALA A 520 -11.53 12.48 1.79
C ALA A 520 -11.05 13.44 0.69
N GLY A 521 -9.86 14.01 0.88
CA GLY A 521 -9.21 14.89 -0.09
C GLY A 521 -9.30 16.36 0.28
N ILE A 522 -8.40 17.15 -0.31
CA ILE A 522 -8.36 18.59 -0.10
C ILE A 522 -9.64 19.24 -0.67
N PRO A 523 -10.25 20.22 0.02
CA PRO A 523 -11.43 20.92 -0.48
C PRO A 523 -11.19 21.58 -1.84
N ASP A 524 -12.26 21.73 -2.62
CA ASP A 524 -12.16 22.49 -3.86
C ASP A 524 -11.77 23.94 -3.61
N GLY A 525 -10.93 24.49 -4.48
CA GLY A 525 -10.33 25.80 -4.31
C GLY A 525 -9.18 25.88 -3.29
N VAL A 526 -8.81 24.80 -2.58
CA VAL A 526 -7.66 24.80 -1.66
C VAL A 526 -6.49 24.04 -2.27
N ALA A 527 -5.29 24.60 -2.15
CA ALA A 527 -4.03 23.97 -2.55
C ALA A 527 -3.08 23.84 -1.35
N ALA A 528 -2.23 22.80 -1.34
CA ALA A 528 -1.30 22.53 -0.25
C ALA A 528 0.08 22.06 -0.72
N LEU A 529 1.13 22.63 -0.15
CA LEU A 529 2.52 22.32 -0.48
C LEU A 529 3.34 22.00 0.76
N VAL A 530 3.92 20.81 0.81
CA VAL A 530 4.99 20.41 1.73
C VAL A 530 6.29 21.01 1.24
N GLU A 531 6.79 22.01 1.96
CA GLU A 531 8.04 22.70 1.60
C GLU A 531 9.27 21.96 2.15
N LYS A 532 9.14 21.43 3.36
CA LYS A 532 10.21 20.78 4.13
C LYS A 532 9.61 19.76 5.07
N MET A 533 10.37 18.71 5.38
CA MET A 533 10.03 17.75 6.42
C MET A 533 11.29 17.10 6.98
N ASP A 534 11.24 16.72 8.26
CA ASP A 534 12.26 15.92 8.93
C ASP A 534 11.59 14.85 9.81
N HIS A 535 12.33 14.28 10.77
CA HIS A 535 11.81 13.24 11.64
C HIS A 535 10.76 13.72 12.66
N SER A 536 10.70 15.02 12.95
CA SER A 536 9.88 15.64 14.01
C SER A 536 9.07 16.85 13.53
N SER A 537 9.18 17.28 12.27
CA SER A 537 8.41 18.41 11.75
C SER A 537 8.04 18.30 10.27
N VAL A 538 6.99 19.02 9.87
CA VAL A 538 6.62 19.30 8.48
C VAL A 538 6.27 20.77 8.31
N THR A 539 6.75 21.39 7.23
CA THR A 539 6.36 22.73 6.82
C THR A 539 5.35 22.66 5.69
N LEU A 540 4.21 23.32 5.86
CA LEU A 540 3.13 23.41 4.87
C LEU A 540 2.88 24.85 4.45
N SER A 541 2.68 25.06 3.15
CA SER A 541 2.01 26.24 2.60
C SER A 541 0.60 25.87 2.16
N LEU A 542 -0.38 26.64 2.61
CA LEU A 542 -1.80 26.48 2.23
C LEU A 542 -2.28 27.74 1.51
N VAL A 543 -3.06 27.55 0.46
CA VAL A 543 -3.63 28.65 -0.34
C VAL A 543 -5.09 28.37 -0.66
N ASN A 544 -5.96 29.34 -0.38
CA ASN A 544 -7.30 29.41 -0.93
C ASN A 544 -7.24 30.15 -2.27
N THR A 545 -7.40 29.40 -3.36
CA THR A 545 -7.46 29.91 -4.74
C THR A 545 -8.83 30.52 -5.08
N ASP A 546 -9.87 30.27 -4.28
CA ASP A 546 -11.19 30.90 -4.41
C ASP A 546 -11.14 32.34 -3.84
N GLN A 547 -11.45 33.31 -4.70
CA GLN A 547 -11.40 34.74 -4.38
C GLN A 547 -12.67 35.27 -3.69
N LEU A 548 -13.73 34.45 -3.62
CA LEU A 548 -15.05 34.86 -3.15
C LEU A 548 -15.43 34.19 -1.84
N ASN A 549 -15.02 32.93 -1.64
CA ASN A 549 -15.50 32.11 -0.54
C ASN A 549 -14.38 31.69 0.42
N THR A 550 -14.70 31.73 1.70
CA THR A 550 -13.90 31.08 2.75
C THR A 550 -13.90 29.58 2.53
N ARG A 551 -12.72 28.95 2.72
CA ARG A 551 -12.57 27.49 2.66
C ARG A 551 -12.11 26.96 4.00
N THR A 552 -12.53 25.75 4.34
CA THR A 552 -12.09 25.05 5.55
C THR A 552 -11.52 23.71 5.15
N VAL A 553 -10.34 23.37 5.66
CA VAL A 553 -9.68 22.08 5.44
C VAL A 553 -9.34 21.46 6.80
N VAL A 554 -9.47 20.12 6.89
CA VAL A 554 -8.89 19.36 8.00
C VAL A 554 -7.61 18.71 7.51
N ILE A 555 -6.53 18.92 8.26
CA ILE A 555 -5.21 18.31 8.04
C ILE A 555 -5.05 17.22 9.09
N GLN A 556 -4.66 16.03 8.66
CA GLN A 556 -4.37 14.89 9.51
C GLN A 556 -2.87 14.62 9.53
N ALA A 557 -2.34 14.25 10.69
CA ALA A 557 -0.97 13.82 10.87
C ALA A 557 -0.83 12.34 10.44
N GLY A 558 -0.09 12.08 9.35
CA GLY A 558 0.05 10.74 8.75
C GLY A 558 -1.06 10.38 7.75
N GLY A 559 -0.85 9.28 7.01
CA GLY A 559 -1.82 8.80 6.01
C GLY A 559 -3.09 8.19 6.63
N TYR A 560 -2.93 7.65 7.83
CA TYR A 560 -3.91 6.90 8.62
C TYR A 560 -3.95 7.38 10.09
N ALA A 561 -3.67 8.66 10.34
CA ALA A 561 -3.65 9.27 11.68
C ALA A 561 -2.62 8.68 12.65
N GLU A 562 -1.61 7.99 12.14
CA GLU A 562 -0.57 7.31 12.92
C GLU A 562 0.46 8.29 13.52
N HIS A 563 0.41 9.56 13.18
CA HIS A 563 1.24 10.63 13.77
C HIS A 563 0.41 11.52 14.69
N GLN A 564 1.07 12.31 15.53
CA GLN A 564 0.46 13.28 16.44
C GLN A 564 1.11 14.64 16.22
N PHE A 565 0.33 15.69 15.97
CA PHE A 565 0.84 17.06 16.01
C PHE A 565 1.09 17.46 17.47
N THR A 566 2.27 17.99 17.74
CA THR A 566 2.68 18.45 19.08
C THR A 566 2.80 19.97 19.18
N GLY A 567 2.80 20.67 18.05
CA GLY A 567 2.85 22.12 18.03
C GLY A 567 2.70 22.69 16.62
N LEU A 568 2.33 23.96 16.56
CA LEU A 568 2.19 24.74 15.34
C LEU A 568 2.88 26.07 15.52
N THR A 569 3.68 26.48 14.55
CA THR A 569 4.28 27.81 14.46
C THR A 569 3.88 28.48 13.16
N ARG A 570 3.47 29.76 13.26
CA ARG A 570 3.04 30.59 12.13
C ARG A 570 3.51 32.03 12.36
N GLY A 571 4.54 32.45 11.61
CA GLY A 571 5.20 33.73 11.90
C GLY A 571 5.82 33.68 13.30
N ASP A 572 5.49 34.66 14.14
CA ASP A 572 5.93 34.72 15.54
C ASP A 572 4.97 34.00 16.50
N ASP A 573 3.81 33.55 16.02
CA ASP A 573 2.84 32.81 16.83
C ASP A 573 3.25 31.35 16.96
N SER A 574 3.20 30.80 18.17
CA SER A 574 3.37 29.37 18.44
C SER A 574 2.25 28.85 19.34
N VAL A 575 1.74 27.67 19.02
CA VAL A 575 0.63 27.01 19.72
C VAL A 575 1.01 25.56 19.98
N GLU A 576 0.87 25.11 21.22
CA GLU A 576 0.99 23.68 21.54
C GLU A 576 -0.23 22.93 21.02
N LEU A 577 0.01 21.74 20.46
CA LEU A 577 -1.04 20.85 19.97
C LEU A 577 -0.90 19.50 20.65
N ASP A 578 -2.03 18.82 20.81
CA ASP A 578 -2.07 17.40 21.15
C ASP A 578 -3.23 16.76 20.40
N SER A 579 -3.11 16.72 19.07
CA SER A 579 -4.14 16.14 18.20
C SER A 579 -3.52 15.49 16.96
N ASP A 580 -4.20 14.46 16.45
CA ASP A 580 -3.90 13.84 15.16
C ASP A 580 -4.47 14.67 13.98
N THR A 581 -5.25 15.72 14.27
CA THR A 581 -5.89 16.58 13.28
C THR A 581 -5.81 18.06 13.63
N LEU A 582 -5.86 18.89 12.59
CA LEU A 582 -5.87 20.34 12.69
C LEU A 582 -6.89 20.89 11.70
N ARG A 583 -7.78 21.77 12.17
CA ARG A 583 -8.73 22.47 11.29
C ARG A 583 -8.16 23.84 10.92
N VAL A 584 -8.13 24.13 9.61
CA VAL A 584 -7.67 25.42 9.09
C VAL A 584 -8.79 26.06 8.29
N GLN A 585 -9.13 27.30 8.62
CA GLN A 585 -10.04 28.15 7.87
C GLN A 585 -9.21 29.19 7.10
N LEU A 586 -9.42 29.29 5.80
CA LEU A 586 -8.76 30.25 4.92
C LEU A 586 -9.81 31.24 4.38
N ALA A 587 -9.64 32.53 4.66
CA ALA A 587 -10.47 33.57 4.05
C ALA A 587 -10.34 33.57 2.51
N PRO A 588 -11.24 34.25 1.77
CA PRO A 588 -11.15 34.34 0.31
C PRO A 588 -9.77 34.87 -0.13
N GLY A 589 -9.12 34.16 -1.07
CA GLY A 589 -7.79 34.50 -1.56
C GLY A 589 -6.67 34.44 -0.51
N ALA A 590 -6.92 33.88 0.67
CA ALA A 590 -5.94 33.86 1.75
C ALA A 590 -4.97 32.68 1.65
N GLY A 591 -3.79 32.85 2.23
CA GLY A 591 -2.78 31.80 2.31
C GLY A 591 -1.85 32.01 3.49
N GLY A 592 -1.11 30.96 3.82
CA GLY A 592 -0.20 30.99 4.95
C GLY A 592 0.71 29.79 5.03
N ARG A 593 1.86 30.00 5.67
CA ARG A 593 2.86 28.98 5.96
C ARG A 593 2.74 28.53 7.41
N LEU A 594 2.66 27.22 7.63
CA LEU A 594 2.56 26.56 8.92
C LEU A 594 3.78 25.63 9.10
N VAL A 595 4.42 25.69 10.26
CA VAL A 595 5.40 24.68 10.68
C VAL A 595 4.73 23.83 11.76
N LEU A 596 4.56 22.54 11.50
CA LEU A 596 3.90 21.60 12.39
C LEU A 596 4.96 20.68 13.01
N ALA A 597 5.16 20.80 14.32
CA ALA A 597 5.91 19.82 15.09
C ALA A 597 5.06 18.56 15.29
N MET A 598 5.68 17.38 15.26
CA MET A 598 4.98 16.11 15.35
C MET A 598 5.81 14.99 15.96
N LYS A 599 5.10 14.02 16.54
CA LYS A 599 5.61 12.68 16.83
C LYS A 599 5.07 11.71 15.78
N ARG A 600 5.94 10.93 15.16
CA ARG A 600 5.56 9.94 14.13
C ARG A 600 5.32 8.57 14.75
N TYR A 601 4.37 7.83 14.19
CA TYR A 601 4.03 6.45 14.55
C TYR A 601 3.71 6.24 16.04
N THR A 602 3.03 7.20 16.66
CA THR A 602 2.65 7.13 18.08
C THR A 602 1.23 6.66 18.31
N ASN A 603 0.38 6.72 17.28
CA ASN A 603 -1.03 6.37 17.34
C ASN A 603 -1.27 5.07 16.55
N PRO A 604 -2.19 4.20 16.99
CA PRO A 604 -2.65 3.10 16.15
C PRO A 604 -3.23 3.66 14.83
N PRO A 605 -2.75 3.23 13.66
CA PRO A 605 -3.28 3.71 12.38
C PRO A 605 -4.76 3.33 12.22
N THR A 606 -5.54 4.22 11.62
CA THR A 606 -6.98 4.08 11.41
C THR A 606 -7.41 4.62 10.05
N MET A 607 -8.37 3.95 9.42
CA MET A 607 -9.04 4.45 8.22
C MET A 607 -10.23 5.38 8.54
N ARG A 608 -10.69 5.45 9.80
CA ARG A 608 -11.83 6.29 10.18
C ARG A 608 -11.54 7.74 9.84
N PHE A 609 -12.52 8.46 9.29
CA PHE A 609 -12.36 9.88 9.02
C PHE A 609 -12.34 10.70 10.31
N PRO A 610 -11.77 11.92 10.29
CA PRO A 610 -11.64 12.76 11.49
C PRO A 610 -12.94 12.92 12.30
N TRP A 611 -14.09 13.03 11.64
CA TRP A 611 -15.41 13.21 12.27
C TRP A 611 -16.11 11.90 12.67
N ASP A 612 -15.47 10.74 12.47
CA ASP A 612 -15.98 9.41 12.85
C ASP A 612 -15.16 8.81 14.02
N ARG A 613 -14.31 9.60 14.67
CA ARG A 613 -13.37 9.16 15.73
C ARG A 613 -13.85 9.40 17.15
N ASP A 614 -14.91 10.20 17.32
CA ASP A 614 -15.46 10.61 18.61
C ASP A 614 -16.43 9.59 19.23
#